data_AF-A0AAU1G9N2-F1
#
_entry.id   AF-A0AAU1G9N2-F1
#
_cell.length_a   1.000
_cell.length_b   1.000
_cell.length_c   1.000
_cell.angle_alpha   90.00
_cell.angle_beta   90.00
_cell.angle_gamma   90.00
#
_symmetry.space_group_name_H-M   'P 1'
#
loop_
_entity.id
_entity.type
_entity.pdbx_description
1 polymer ?
#
loop_
_entity_poly.entity_id
_entity_poly.type
_entity_poly.pdbx_seq_one_letter_code
_entity_poly.pdbx_strand_id
1 'polypeptide(L)'
;MTTVDPHAVAGHSEGAAPAETAGRRGGGDPVKALLHRHRDLCERAVDPLEIAAGLEAHGITDRTAARFRHRDVFSLAEELYARTPHAEAPAAALTPAPAGPSALRGFGLALLPGAVAFGAAAAAPAWAGPASVAAAVAALVWPGRAAGGRFPYAAHLLAALAVGWGAYRHGAALAVGLALAVAPAHLAAAAFDAAARARLAGSRALEDFADRARPLLLAAVALFAGAAAGAAALAGTPLTSAVPLAVLLFLTRLLLRHGAHRGPVAAALALALVPVPAAASAAAAGLLVHAVLALSRASAHARPHPPTRKEKQKMTGQPTEQGATR
;
A
#
# COMPACT_ATOMS: atom_id res chain seq x y z
N MET A 1 -30.39 -67.25 -64.54
CA MET A 1 -31.27 -67.01 -63.38
C MET A 1 -30.36 -67.00 -62.16
N THR A 2 -30.14 -65.78 -61.67
CA THR A 2 -29.47 -65.30 -60.44
C THR A 2 -29.83 -66.12 -59.18
N THR A 3 -29.09 -66.19 -58.07
CA THR A 3 -28.00 -65.37 -57.52
C THR A 3 -27.33 -66.07 -56.33
N VAL A 4 -26.08 -65.71 -56.10
CA VAL A 4 -25.19 -66.02 -54.96
C VAL A 4 -25.36 -64.94 -53.88
N ASP A 5 -25.18 -65.30 -52.60
CA ASP A 5 -24.86 -64.41 -51.46
C ASP A 5 -23.41 -64.73 -50.99
N PRO A 6 -22.66 -63.88 -50.25
CA PRO A 6 -23.10 -62.79 -49.35
C PRO A 6 -22.18 -61.52 -49.24
N HIS A 7 -22.61 -60.62 -48.34
CA HIS A 7 -21.88 -59.58 -47.57
C HIS A 7 -21.68 -58.16 -48.15
N ALA A 8 -22.46 -57.21 -47.62
CA ALA A 8 -21.98 -55.89 -47.17
C ALA A 8 -22.89 -55.34 -46.07
N VAL A 9 -22.27 -54.96 -44.95
CA VAL A 9 -22.87 -54.42 -43.72
C VAL A 9 -23.03 -52.89 -43.86
N ALA A 10 -24.24 -52.36 -43.64
CA ALA A 10 -24.45 -50.92 -43.43
C ALA A 10 -25.72 -50.64 -42.60
N GLY A 11 -25.50 -50.16 -41.37
CA GLY A 11 -26.10 -48.94 -40.82
C GLY A 11 -27.58 -48.91 -40.41
N HIS A 12 -27.81 -48.19 -39.30
CA HIS A 12 -29.03 -47.53 -38.81
C HIS A 12 -29.77 -48.21 -37.65
N SER A 13 -29.53 -47.69 -36.45
CA SER A 13 -30.51 -47.67 -35.36
C SER A 13 -30.37 -46.36 -34.58
N GLU A 14 -31.51 -45.71 -34.40
CA GLU A 14 -31.75 -44.37 -33.85
C GLU A 14 -31.38 -44.20 -32.37
N GLY A 15 -31.14 -42.96 -31.98
CA GLY A 15 -31.06 -42.54 -30.57
C GLY A 15 -30.67 -41.06 -30.42
N ALA A 16 -31.67 -40.18 -30.55
CA ALA A 16 -31.52 -38.74 -30.35
C ALA A 16 -31.49 -38.32 -28.87
N ALA A 17 -30.80 -37.20 -28.61
CA ALA A 17 -30.88 -36.28 -27.45
C ALA A 17 -29.85 -36.46 -26.30
N PRO A 18 -29.53 -35.41 -25.53
CA PRO A 18 -28.35 -34.57 -25.77
C PRO A 18 -27.32 -34.62 -24.62
N ALA A 19 -26.07 -34.33 -24.98
CA ALA A 19 -25.05 -33.90 -24.03
C ALA A 19 -25.37 -32.47 -23.56
N GLU A 20 -25.60 -32.30 -22.25
CA GLU A 20 -25.70 -31.06 -21.44
C GLU A 20 -26.75 -31.36 -20.36
N THR A 21 -26.51 -31.35 -19.05
CA THR A 21 -25.92 -30.27 -18.27
C THR A 21 -25.66 -30.87 -16.87
N ALA A 22 -24.41 -31.17 -16.53
CA ALA A 22 -24.04 -31.40 -15.13
C ALA A 22 -23.93 -30.04 -14.42
N GLY A 23 -25.04 -29.33 -14.34
CA GLY A 23 -25.14 -27.99 -13.77
C GLY A 23 -26.35 -27.92 -12.85
N ARG A 24 -26.07 -27.71 -11.56
CA ARG A 24 -26.96 -27.24 -10.47
C ARG A 24 -26.95 -28.16 -9.26
N ARG A 25 -25.90 -28.06 -8.43
CA ARG A 25 -26.03 -28.13 -6.96
C ARG A 25 -25.03 -27.16 -6.32
N GLY A 26 -25.56 -26.11 -5.67
CA GLY A 26 -24.81 -25.25 -4.73
C GLY A 26 -24.14 -23.99 -5.31
N GLY A 27 -24.86 -23.19 -6.10
CA GLY A 27 -24.41 -21.88 -6.55
C GLY A 27 -24.43 -20.83 -5.43
N GLY A 28 -23.58 -21.02 -4.42
CA GLY A 28 -23.19 -19.90 -3.56
C GLY A 28 -22.34 -18.94 -4.37
N ASP A 29 -22.54 -17.64 -4.17
CA ASP A 29 -21.62 -16.64 -4.69
C ASP A 29 -20.18 -16.98 -4.22
N PRO A 30 -19.27 -17.38 -5.12
CA PRO A 30 -17.95 -17.85 -4.74
C PRO A 30 -17.14 -16.74 -4.06
N VAL A 31 -17.39 -15.47 -4.43
CA VAL A 31 -16.76 -14.30 -3.80
C VAL A 31 -17.26 -14.15 -2.36
N LYS A 32 -18.55 -14.40 -2.10
CA LYS A 32 -19.10 -14.36 -0.74
C LYS A 32 -18.51 -15.45 0.16
N ALA A 33 -18.31 -16.65 -0.37
CA ALA A 33 -17.62 -17.72 0.35
C ALA A 33 -16.16 -17.37 0.67
N LEU A 34 -15.49 -16.67 -0.26
CA LEU A 34 -14.13 -16.19 -0.07
C LEU A 34 -14.06 -15.06 0.96
N LEU A 35 -14.99 -14.10 0.92
CA LEU A 35 -15.14 -13.03 1.90
C LEU A 35 -15.35 -13.61 3.30
N HIS A 36 -16.16 -14.66 3.43
CA HIS A 36 -16.35 -15.31 4.73
C HIS A 36 -15.07 -15.98 5.26
N ARG A 37 -14.28 -16.61 4.39
CA ARG A 37 -13.00 -17.24 4.76
C ARG A 37 -11.93 -16.22 5.15
N HIS A 38 -11.90 -15.07 4.48
CA HIS A 38 -10.91 -14.00 4.69
C HIS A 38 -11.54 -12.77 5.37
N ARG A 39 -12.56 -12.98 6.19
CA ARG A 39 -13.35 -11.91 6.82
C ARG A 39 -12.48 -10.97 7.66
N ASP A 40 -11.65 -11.53 8.53
CA ASP A 40 -10.77 -10.76 9.41
C ASP A 40 -9.72 -9.96 8.64
N LEU A 41 -9.34 -10.40 7.44
CA LEU A 41 -8.44 -9.65 6.56
C LEU A 41 -9.21 -8.49 5.91
N CYS A 42 -10.39 -8.76 5.34
CA CYS A 42 -11.18 -7.76 4.64
C CYS A 42 -11.69 -6.67 5.59
N GLU A 43 -12.14 -7.00 6.79
CA GLU A 43 -12.66 -6.02 7.77
C GLU A 43 -11.56 -5.11 8.37
N ARG A 44 -10.30 -5.55 8.37
CA ARG A 44 -9.16 -4.76 8.88
C ARG A 44 -8.46 -3.95 7.81
N ALA A 45 -8.68 -4.28 6.54
CA ALA A 45 -7.95 -3.67 5.44
C ALA A 45 -8.33 -2.20 5.28
N VAL A 46 -7.32 -1.34 5.20
CA VAL A 46 -7.52 0.11 4.97
C VAL A 46 -7.66 0.41 3.48
N ASP A 47 -7.17 -0.46 2.61
CA ASP A 47 -7.26 -0.35 1.17
C ASP A 47 -7.29 -1.75 0.48
N PRO A 48 -7.72 -1.83 -0.80
CA PRO A 48 -7.75 -3.09 -1.56
C PRO A 48 -6.38 -3.79 -1.70
N LEU A 49 -5.27 -3.08 -1.51
CA LEU A 49 -3.92 -3.59 -1.70
C LEU A 49 -3.50 -4.47 -0.52
N GLU A 50 -3.92 -4.12 0.70
CA GLU A 50 -3.79 -4.99 1.88
C GLU A 50 -4.58 -6.29 1.71
N ILE A 51 -5.77 -6.23 1.10
CA ILE A 51 -6.55 -7.42 0.76
C ILE A 51 -5.81 -8.24 -0.30
N ALA A 52 -5.32 -7.63 -1.38
CA ALA A 52 -4.58 -8.36 -2.42
C ALA A 52 -3.32 -9.05 -1.85
N ALA A 53 -2.51 -8.34 -1.08
CA ALA A 53 -1.32 -8.90 -0.43
C ALA A 53 -1.66 -10.01 0.56
N GLY A 54 -2.76 -9.85 1.31
CA GLY A 54 -3.26 -10.88 2.21
C GLY A 54 -3.77 -12.11 1.46
N LEU A 55 -4.51 -11.97 0.36
CA LEU A 55 -4.98 -13.08 -0.47
C LEU A 55 -3.78 -13.84 -1.07
N GLU A 56 -2.77 -13.14 -1.57
CA GLU A 56 -1.54 -13.74 -2.09
C GLU A 56 -0.74 -14.49 -1.02
N ALA A 57 -0.63 -13.94 0.20
CA ALA A 57 0.01 -14.62 1.33
C ALA A 57 -0.72 -15.92 1.72
N HIS A 58 -2.01 -16.02 1.40
CA HIS A 58 -2.82 -17.24 1.57
C HIS A 58 -2.87 -18.11 0.28
N GLY A 59 -2.00 -17.82 -0.70
CA GLY A 59 -1.81 -18.61 -1.92
C GLY A 59 -2.77 -18.33 -3.06
N ILE A 60 -3.55 -17.23 -3.00
CA ILE A 60 -4.44 -16.84 -4.09
C ILE A 60 -3.66 -16.05 -5.13
N THR A 61 -3.64 -16.59 -6.35
CA THR A 61 -2.94 -16.04 -7.52
C THR A 61 -3.93 -15.64 -8.60
N ASP A 62 -3.50 -14.98 -9.68
CA ASP A 62 -4.38 -14.56 -10.78
C ASP A 62 -5.16 -15.73 -11.41
N ARG A 63 -4.51 -16.89 -11.52
CA ARG A 63 -5.17 -18.14 -11.98
C ARG A 63 -6.29 -18.57 -11.05
N THR A 64 -6.15 -18.30 -9.75
CA THR A 64 -7.15 -18.57 -8.74
C THR A 64 -8.25 -17.51 -8.77
N ALA A 65 -7.89 -16.23 -8.97
CA ALA A 65 -8.84 -15.12 -9.14
C ALA A 65 -9.76 -15.30 -10.36
N ALA A 66 -9.23 -15.83 -11.47
CA ALA A 66 -10.01 -16.19 -12.65
C ALA A 66 -11.16 -17.18 -12.35
N ARG A 67 -10.99 -18.06 -11.35
CA ARG A 67 -12.05 -18.99 -10.91
C ARG A 67 -13.19 -18.28 -10.19
N PHE A 68 -12.92 -17.12 -9.61
CA PHE A 68 -13.91 -16.21 -9.04
C PHE A 68 -14.50 -15.24 -10.09
N ARG A 69 -14.19 -15.42 -11.38
CA ARG A 69 -14.54 -14.51 -12.49
C ARG A 69 -13.95 -13.10 -12.38
N HIS A 70 -12.88 -12.94 -11.63
CA HIS A 70 -12.09 -11.71 -11.61
C HIS A 70 -10.83 -11.90 -12.43
N ARG A 71 -10.41 -10.84 -13.12
CA ARG A 71 -9.30 -10.91 -14.07
C ARG A 71 -7.96 -11.23 -13.40
N ASP A 72 -7.76 -10.71 -12.20
CA ASP A 72 -6.53 -10.78 -11.41
C ASP A 72 -6.87 -10.68 -9.91
N VAL A 73 -5.88 -10.93 -9.05
CA VAL A 73 -6.05 -10.86 -7.58
C VAL A 73 -6.47 -9.46 -7.14
N PHE A 74 -6.02 -8.42 -7.84
CA PHE A 74 -6.36 -7.03 -7.53
C PHE A 74 -7.84 -6.73 -7.78
N SER A 75 -8.38 -7.13 -8.93
CA SER A 75 -9.81 -7.03 -9.28
C SER A 75 -10.69 -7.81 -8.31
N LEU A 76 -10.20 -8.95 -7.82
CA LEU A 76 -10.85 -9.74 -6.78
C LEU A 76 -10.83 -9.01 -5.43
N ALA A 77 -9.70 -8.39 -5.08
CA ALA A 77 -9.52 -7.64 -3.85
C ALA A 77 -10.37 -6.35 -3.83
N GLU A 78 -10.48 -5.62 -4.95
CA GLU A 78 -11.39 -4.49 -5.10
C GLU A 78 -12.85 -4.90 -4.90
N GLU A 79 -13.27 -6.01 -5.50
CA GLU A 79 -14.63 -6.54 -5.31
C GLU A 79 -14.89 -6.92 -3.84
N LEU A 80 -13.91 -7.53 -3.16
CA LEU A 80 -14.03 -7.87 -1.74
C LEU A 80 -14.05 -6.62 -0.84
N TYR A 81 -13.24 -5.62 -1.15
CA TYR A 81 -13.21 -4.35 -0.43
C TYR A 81 -14.55 -3.60 -0.59
N ALA A 82 -15.07 -3.51 -1.81
CA ALA A 82 -16.34 -2.84 -2.11
C ALA A 82 -17.56 -3.51 -1.46
N ARG A 83 -17.51 -4.83 -1.26
CA ARG A 83 -18.58 -5.61 -0.61
C ARG A 83 -18.50 -5.64 0.90
N THR A 84 -17.34 -5.31 1.47
CA THR A 84 -17.16 -5.28 2.92
C THR A 84 -17.62 -3.90 3.41
N PRO A 85 -18.45 -3.81 4.46
CA PRO A 85 -18.97 -2.54 4.96
C PRO A 85 -17.86 -1.72 5.62
N HIS A 86 -17.08 -1.04 4.80
CA HIS A 86 -16.19 0.02 5.22
C HIS A 86 -16.99 1.32 5.30
N ALA A 87 -16.73 2.14 6.31
CA ALA A 87 -17.33 3.48 6.38
C ALA A 87 -16.70 4.37 5.29
N GLU A 88 -17.11 4.18 4.03
CA GLU A 88 -16.54 4.89 2.89
C GLU A 88 -17.44 6.04 2.41
N ALA A 89 -16.83 7.22 2.33
CA ALA A 89 -17.39 8.38 1.66
C ALA A 89 -17.47 8.13 0.14
N PRO A 90 -18.43 8.75 -0.57
CA PRO A 90 -18.82 8.33 -1.92
C PRO A 90 -17.67 8.43 -2.94
N ALA A 91 -17.31 7.31 -3.55
CA ALA A 91 -16.42 7.25 -4.70
C ALA A 91 -17.12 7.82 -5.94
N ALA A 92 -16.83 9.07 -6.30
CA ALA A 92 -17.26 9.67 -7.54
C ALA A 92 -16.22 9.42 -8.65
N ALA A 93 -16.73 9.00 -9.82
CA ALA A 93 -15.97 8.71 -11.03
C ALA A 93 -14.98 9.83 -11.41
N LEU A 94 -13.80 9.43 -11.87
CA LEU A 94 -12.73 10.30 -12.36
C LEU A 94 -13.12 10.96 -13.69
N THR A 95 -13.89 12.04 -13.61
CA THR A 95 -13.76 13.16 -14.56
C THR A 95 -13.02 14.29 -13.83
N PRO A 96 -12.11 15.03 -14.49
CA PRO A 96 -11.48 16.19 -13.88
C PRO A 96 -12.54 17.29 -13.74
N ALA A 97 -13.32 17.22 -12.66
CA ALA A 97 -14.25 18.26 -12.29
C ALA A 97 -13.44 19.49 -11.82
N PRO A 98 -13.86 20.72 -12.17
CA PRO A 98 -13.26 21.92 -11.61
C PRO A 98 -13.31 21.84 -10.08
N ALA A 99 -12.26 22.31 -9.41
CA ALA A 99 -12.08 22.22 -7.96
C ALA A 99 -13.32 22.73 -7.21
N GLY A 100 -14.21 21.80 -6.84
CA GLY A 100 -15.43 22.11 -6.13
C GLY A 100 -15.18 22.42 -4.65
N PRO A 101 -16.21 22.89 -3.92
CA PRO A 101 -16.11 23.17 -2.49
C PRO A 101 -15.67 21.96 -1.64
N SER A 102 -15.83 20.73 -2.13
CA SER A 102 -15.31 19.50 -1.51
C SER A 102 -13.78 19.40 -1.57
N ALA A 103 -13.15 19.81 -2.67
CA ALA A 103 -11.69 19.84 -2.79
C ALA A 103 -11.08 20.90 -1.86
N LEU A 104 -11.73 22.07 -1.75
CA LEU A 104 -11.34 23.11 -0.79
C LEU A 104 -11.52 22.65 0.66
N ARG A 105 -12.58 21.90 0.98
CA ARG A 105 -12.78 21.30 2.31
C ARG A 105 -11.72 20.24 2.61
N GLY A 106 -11.41 19.36 1.65
CA GLY A 106 -10.34 18.35 1.80
C GLY A 106 -8.97 19.00 2.00
N PHE A 107 -8.69 20.06 1.24
CA PHE A 107 -7.47 20.87 1.38
C PHE A 107 -7.41 21.59 2.73
N GLY A 108 -8.51 22.21 3.16
CA GLY A 108 -8.61 22.86 4.47
C GLY A 108 -8.42 21.87 5.63
N LEU A 109 -9.01 20.67 5.53
CA LEU A 109 -8.79 19.59 6.50
C LEU A 109 -7.35 19.06 6.48
N ALA A 110 -6.68 19.04 5.32
CA ALA A 110 -5.28 18.67 5.20
C ALA A 110 -4.32 19.73 5.78
N LEU A 111 -4.74 21.00 5.79
CA LEU A 111 -3.97 22.12 6.37
C LEU A 111 -4.21 22.29 7.88
N LEU A 112 -5.36 21.83 8.40
CA LEU A 112 -5.73 21.97 9.81
C LEU A 112 -4.65 21.46 10.79
N PRO A 113 -4.00 20.30 10.58
CA PRO A 113 -2.91 19.84 11.43
C PRO A 113 -1.72 20.82 11.44
N GLY A 114 -1.43 21.44 10.29
CA GLY A 114 -0.35 22.42 10.17
C GLY A 114 -0.69 23.74 10.85
N ALA A 115 -1.94 24.20 10.74
CA ALA A 115 -2.41 25.37 11.45
C ALA A 115 -2.38 25.17 12.98
N VAL A 116 -2.77 23.99 13.48
CA VAL A 116 -2.69 23.64 14.90
C VAL A 116 -1.24 23.57 15.38
N ALA A 117 -0.35 22.92 14.62
CA ALA A 117 1.06 22.83 14.96
C ALA A 117 1.75 24.20 14.97
N PHE A 118 1.45 25.04 13.97
CA PHE A 118 1.95 26.41 13.89
C PHE A 118 1.44 27.26 15.06
N GLY A 119 0.15 27.20 15.36
CA GLY A 119 -0.46 27.90 16.50
C GLY A 119 0.16 27.44 17.83
N ALA A 120 0.38 26.15 18.03
CA ALA A 120 1.04 25.62 19.22
C ALA A 120 2.51 26.05 19.34
N ALA A 121 3.23 26.16 18.22
CA ALA A 121 4.61 26.64 18.20
C ALA A 121 4.69 28.16 18.44
N ALA A 122 3.73 28.95 17.92
CA ALA A 122 3.70 30.41 18.03
C ALA A 122 3.13 30.92 19.37
N ALA A 123 2.21 30.17 20.00
CA ALA A 123 1.54 30.57 21.24
C ALA A 123 2.24 30.05 22.51
N ALA A 124 3.26 29.21 22.39
CA ALA A 124 3.93 28.64 23.54
C ALA A 124 4.82 29.71 24.23
N PRO A 125 4.53 30.11 25.48
CA PRO A 125 5.55 30.76 26.30
C PRO A 125 6.75 29.81 26.43
N ALA A 126 7.97 30.33 26.60
CA ALA A 126 9.23 29.57 26.51
C ALA A 126 9.30 28.30 27.39
N TRP A 127 8.43 28.16 28.40
CA TRP A 127 8.31 27.00 29.29
C TRP A 127 7.33 25.91 28.81
N ALA A 128 6.53 26.14 27.77
CA ALA A 128 5.59 25.19 27.18
C ALA A 128 6.17 24.38 25.99
N GLY A 129 7.49 24.45 25.77
CA GLY A 129 8.20 23.78 24.68
C GLY A 129 7.94 22.27 24.51
N PRO A 130 7.79 21.47 25.59
CA PRO A 130 7.51 20.03 25.43
C PRO A 130 6.12 19.74 24.84
N ALA A 131 5.11 20.55 25.17
CA ALA A 131 3.73 20.34 24.73
C ALA A 131 3.53 20.74 23.25
N SER A 132 4.18 21.80 22.79
CA SER A 132 4.17 22.21 21.39
C SER A 132 4.93 21.23 20.50
N VAL A 133 6.06 20.68 20.98
CA VAL A 133 6.78 19.58 20.34
C VAL A 133 5.90 18.34 20.21
N ALA A 134 5.23 17.92 21.29
CA ALA A 134 4.34 16.76 21.26
C ALA A 134 3.16 16.95 20.28
N ALA A 135 2.59 18.16 20.22
CA ALA A 135 1.51 18.49 19.30
C ALA A 135 1.97 18.52 17.83
N ALA A 136 3.15 19.10 17.54
CA ALA A 136 3.73 19.12 16.20
C ALA A 136 4.09 17.70 15.72
N VAL A 137 4.64 16.87 16.61
CA VAL A 137 4.94 15.46 16.33
C VAL A 137 3.66 14.68 16.08
N ALA A 138 2.64 14.86 16.93
CA ALA A 138 1.34 14.26 16.70
C ALA A 138 0.81 14.69 15.33
N ALA A 139 0.83 15.98 14.98
CA ALA A 139 0.36 16.45 13.67
C ALA A 139 1.17 15.89 12.47
N LEU A 140 2.48 15.71 12.60
CA LEU A 140 3.35 15.19 11.54
C LEU A 140 3.21 13.67 11.36
N VAL A 141 3.23 12.94 12.47
CA VAL A 141 3.36 11.48 12.49
C VAL A 141 2.02 10.78 12.54
N TRP A 142 0.95 11.47 12.97
CA TRP A 142 -0.39 10.89 13.08
C TRP A 142 -0.85 10.30 11.74
N PRO A 143 -0.92 8.97 11.60
CA PRO A 143 -1.24 8.34 10.34
C PRO A 143 -2.73 8.45 9.96
N GLY A 144 -3.57 9.00 10.86
CA GLY A 144 -5.03 8.90 10.80
C GLY A 144 -5.57 7.88 11.80
N ARG A 145 -6.87 7.58 11.74
CA ARG A 145 -7.41 6.42 12.46
C ARG A 145 -6.97 5.16 11.73
N ALA A 146 -5.98 4.45 12.26
CA ALA A 146 -5.76 3.05 11.88
C ALA A 146 -6.96 2.24 12.38
N ALA A 147 -7.76 1.68 11.46
CA ALA A 147 -8.82 0.76 11.82
C ALA A 147 -8.19 -0.52 12.41
N GLY A 148 -8.44 -0.80 13.68
CA GLY A 148 -8.17 -2.10 14.32
C GLY A 148 -6.72 -2.43 14.73
N GLY A 149 -5.74 -1.55 14.54
CA GLY A 149 -4.36 -1.78 14.99
C GLY A 149 -4.07 -1.19 16.37
N ARG A 150 -3.27 -1.88 17.21
CA ARG A 150 -2.61 -1.23 18.38
C ARG A 150 -1.90 0.02 17.86
N PHE A 151 -2.35 1.18 18.33
CA PHE A 151 -1.79 2.48 17.95
C PHE A 151 -0.27 2.43 18.13
N PRO A 152 0.54 2.92 17.17
CA PRO A 152 1.99 2.75 17.21
C PRO A 152 2.63 3.76 18.19
N TYR A 153 2.30 3.63 19.48
CA TYR A 153 2.74 4.51 20.56
C TYR A 153 4.26 4.63 20.61
N ALA A 154 4.98 3.50 20.46
CA ALA A 154 6.44 3.52 20.47
C ALA A 154 7.04 4.39 19.36
N ALA A 155 6.49 4.34 18.14
CA ALA A 155 6.97 5.17 17.03
C ALA A 155 6.65 6.65 17.25
N HIS A 156 5.46 6.97 17.76
CA HIS A 156 5.09 8.35 18.09
C HIS A 156 5.96 8.92 19.23
N LEU A 157 6.25 8.11 20.25
CA LEU A 157 7.15 8.49 21.34
C LEU A 157 8.58 8.71 20.84
N LEU A 158 9.13 7.81 20.02
CA LEU A 158 10.45 7.98 19.44
C LEU A 158 10.53 9.20 18.52
N ALA A 159 9.49 9.47 17.73
CA ALA A 159 9.41 10.68 16.94
C ALA A 159 9.32 11.94 17.80
N ALA A 160 8.58 11.90 18.91
CA ALA A 160 8.49 13.01 19.85
C ALA A 160 9.84 13.30 20.50
N LEU A 161 10.55 12.24 20.91
CA LEU A 161 11.91 12.34 21.42
C LEU A 161 12.86 12.90 20.36
N ALA A 162 12.77 12.46 19.09
CA ALA A 162 13.65 12.95 18.03
C ALA A 162 13.44 14.44 17.72
N VAL A 163 12.17 14.89 17.69
CA VAL A 163 11.85 16.32 17.51
C VAL A 163 12.27 17.14 18.73
N GLY A 164 11.99 16.66 19.95
CA GLY A 164 12.40 17.33 21.19
C GLY A 164 13.91 17.44 21.30
N TRP A 165 14.63 16.38 20.99
CA TRP A 165 16.09 16.35 20.90
C TRP A 165 16.61 17.33 19.84
N GLY A 166 15.99 17.36 18.66
CA GLY A 166 16.29 18.30 17.60
C GLY A 166 16.11 19.76 18.02
N ALA A 167 15.00 20.07 18.68
CA ALA A 167 14.67 21.40 19.16
C ALA A 167 15.57 21.84 20.33
N TYR A 168 15.93 20.91 21.22
CA TYR A 168 16.91 21.17 22.28
C TYR A 168 18.27 21.57 21.69
N ARG A 169 18.74 20.86 20.65
CA ARG A 169 20.07 21.10 20.07
C ARG A 169 20.14 22.28 19.07
N HIS A 170 19.04 22.61 18.37
CA HIS A 170 18.99 23.68 17.35
C HIS A 170 18.09 24.87 17.69
N GLY A 171 17.46 24.86 18.88
CA GLY A 171 16.54 25.90 19.32
C GLY A 171 15.15 25.83 18.68
N ALA A 172 14.32 26.81 19.06
CA ALA A 172 12.91 26.89 18.66
C ALA A 172 12.71 27.08 17.14
N ALA A 173 13.70 27.64 16.43
CA ALA A 173 13.70 27.79 14.98
C ALA A 173 13.47 26.44 14.26
N LEU A 174 14.09 25.36 14.75
CA LEU A 174 13.89 24.02 14.18
C LEU A 174 12.46 23.53 14.41
N ALA A 175 11.88 23.77 15.58
CA ALA A 175 10.50 23.40 15.88
C ALA A 175 9.50 24.15 14.98
N VAL A 176 9.72 25.46 14.77
CA VAL A 176 8.90 26.28 13.86
C VAL A 176 9.03 25.78 12.41
N GLY A 177 10.25 25.47 11.96
CA GLY A 177 10.48 24.91 10.63
C GLY A 177 9.75 23.59 10.40
N LEU A 178 9.76 22.68 11.39
CA LEU A 178 9.01 21.42 11.33
C LEU A 178 7.49 21.63 11.37
N ALA A 179 7.01 22.60 12.16
CA ALA A 179 5.59 22.95 12.21
C ALA A 179 5.09 23.49 10.87
N LEU A 180 5.88 24.36 10.23
CA LEU A 180 5.59 24.86 8.87
C LEU A 180 5.60 23.73 7.82
N ALA A 181 6.41 22.70 8.02
CA ALA A 181 6.47 21.54 7.15
C ALA A 181 5.28 20.57 7.29
N VAL A 182 4.42 20.73 8.31
CA VAL A 182 3.24 19.84 8.51
C VAL A 182 2.29 19.91 7.33
N ALA A 183 1.88 21.12 6.93
CA ALA A 183 0.98 21.34 5.81
C ALA A 183 1.46 20.68 4.50
N PRO A 184 2.69 20.93 4.01
CA PRO A 184 3.18 20.27 2.81
C PRO A 184 3.37 18.76 2.99
N ALA A 185 3.61 18.26 4.21
CA ALA A 185 3.65 16.80 4.46
C ALA A 185 2.30 16.14 4.19
N HIS A 186 1.20 16.73 4.68
CA HIS A 186 -0.15 16.21 4.45
C HIS A 186 -0.54 16.27 2.97
N LEU A 187 -0.22 17.37 2.30
CA LEU A 187 -0.49 17.54 0.87
C LEU A 187 0.32 16.55 0.00
N ALA A 188 1.61 16.40 0.29
CA ALA A 188 2.46 15.44 -0.41
C ALA A 188 1.99 13.99 -0.19
N ALA A 189 1.57 13.64 1.02
CA ALA A 189 1.00 12.33 1.32
C ALA A 189 -0.32 12.10 0.58
N ALA A 190 -1.23 13.08 0.58
CA ALA A 190 -2.51 12.98 -0.12
C ALA A 190 -2.33 12.86 -1.65
N ALA A 191 -1.39 13.63 -2.21
CA ALA A 191 -1.01 13.54 -3.62
C ALA A 191 -0.40 12.18 -3.95
N PHE A 192 0.46 11.65 -3.06
CA PHE A 192 1.01 10.30 -3.18
C PHE A 192 -0.11 9.25 -3.21
N ASP A 193 -1.06 9.28 -2.27
CA ASP A 193 -2.16 8.31 -2.25
C ASP A 193 -3.07 8.43 -3.48
N ALA A 194 -3.39 9.65 -3.90
CA ALA A 194 -4.24 9.88 -5.06
C ALA A 194 -3.58 9.34 -6.33
N ALA A 195 -2.29 9.61 -6.50
CA ALA A 195 -1.54 9.16 -7.67
C ALA A 195 -1.19 7.67 -7.60
N ALA A 196 -0.99 7.10 -6.40
CA ALA A 196 -0.89 5.65 -6.20
C ALA A 196 -2.21 4.96 -6.59
N ARG A 197 -3.37 5.45 -6.13
CA ARG A 197 -4.70 4.94 -6.51
C ARG A 197 -4.98 5.04 -8.00
N ALA A 198 -4.68 6.17 -8.62
CA ALA A 198 -4.84 6.33 -10.07
C ALA A 198 -3.98 5.34 -10.86
N ARG A 199 -2.79 4.99 -10.36
CA ARG A 199 -1.90 4.01 -10.99
C ARG A 199 -2.31 2.57 -10.73
N LEU A 200 -2.94 2.28 -9.59
CA LEU A 200 -3.52 0.97 -9.30
C LEU A 200 -4.62 0.64 -10.31
N ALA A 201 -5.53 1.57 -10.57
CA ALA A 201 -6.62 1.37 -11.53
C ALA A 201 -6.14 1.05 -12.97
N GLY A 202 -4.89 1.40 -13.31
CA GLY A 202 -4.29 1.15 -14.63
C GLY A 202 -3.28 -0.01 -14.67
N SER A 203 -2.93 -0.61 -13.54
CA SER A 203 -1.94 -1.69 -13.45
C SER A 203 -2.62 -3.04 -13.24
N ARG A 204 -2.16 -4.07 -13.95
CA ARG A 204 -2.76 -5.42 -13.94
C ARG A 204 -1.95 -6.45 -13.15
N ALA A 205 -0.74 -6.07 -12.72
CA ALA A 205 0.17 -6.87 -11.92
C ALA A 205 0.84 -5.98 -10.86
N LEU A 206 1.19 -6.59 -9.73
CA LEU A 206 1.84 -5.91 -8.60
C LEU A 206 3.24 -5.37 -8.97
N GLU A 207 3.90 -6.01 -9.94
CA GLU A 207 5.20 -5.60 -10.50
C GLU A 207 5.09 -4.26 -11.26
N ASP A 208 4.12 -4.16 -12.18
CA ASP A 208 3.84 -2.92 -12.93
C ASP A 208 3.47 -1.76 -12.01
N PHE A 209 2.74 -2.06 -10.93
CA PHE A 209 2.45 -1.08 -9.89
C PHE A 209 3.72 -0.65 -9.17
N ALA A 210 4.55 -1.57 -8.70
CA ALA A 210 5.76 -1.25 -7.94
C ALA A 210 6.76 -0.41 -8.76
N ASP A 211 7.00 -0.77 -10.02
CA ASP A 211 7.91 -0.03 -10.90
C ASP A 211 7.43 1.40 -11.16
N ARG A 212 6.11 1.61 -11.20
CA ARG A 212 5.50 2.94 -11.29
C ARG A 212 5.47 3.66 -9.94
N ALA A 213 5.24 2.96 -8.84
CA ALA A 213 5.12 3.56 -7.50
C ALA A 213 6.46 4.09 -6.97
N ARG A 214 7.60 3.46 -7.33
CA ARG A 214 8.95 3.92 -6.94
C ARG A 214 9.26 5.37 -7.33
N PRO A 215 9.18 5.80 -8.61
CA PRO A 215 9.45 7.18 -8.98
C PRO A 215 8.46 8.16 -8.36
N LEU A 216 7.24 7.70 -8.03
CA LEU A 216 6.23 8.51 -7.36
C LEU A 216 6.58 8.76 -5.90
N LEU A 217 7.06 7.73 -5.19
CA LEU A 217 7.59 7.86 -3.83
C LEU A 217 8.77 8.83 -3.82
N LEU A 218 9.72 8.66 -4.74
CA LEU A 218 10.88 9.55 -4.84
C LEU A 218 10.47 10.99 -5.17
N ALA A 219 9.51 11.19 -6.07
CA ALA A 219 8.98 12.50 -6.41
C ALA A 219 8.26 13.15 -5.20
N ALA A 220 7.46 12.39 -4.45
CA ALA A 220 6.78 12.89 -3.25
C ALA A 220 7.78 13.28 -2.16
N VAL A 221 8.81 12.46 -1.94
CA VAL A 221 9.89 12.74 -0.98
C VAL A 221 10.71 13.96 -1.42
N ALA A 222 11.05 14.09 -2.70
CA ALA A 222 11.78 15.23 -3.22
C ALA A 222 10.97 16.53 -3.13
N LEU A 223 9.69 16.49 -3.50
CA LEU A 223 8.76 17.62 -3.36
C LEU A 223 8.66 18.06 -1.89
N PHE A 224 8.49 17.10 -0.98
CA PHE A 224 8.40 17.38 0.44
C PHE A 224 9.73 17.91 1.00
N ALA A 225 10.88 17.36 0.60
CA ALA A 225 12.19 17.85 1.03
C ALA A 225 12.43 19.30 0.59
N GLY A 226 12.01 19.67 -0.62
CA GLY A 226 12.04 21.06 -1.10
C GLY A 226 11.16 21.99 -0.27
N ALA A 227 9.93 21.57 0.05
CA ALA A 227 9.03 22.33 0.92
C ALA A 227 9.58 22.46 2.35
N ALA A 228 10.18 21.40 2.89
CA ALA A 228 10.84 21.41 4.20
C ALA A 228 12.07 22.33 4.22
N ALA A 229 12.84 22.40 3.12
CA ALA A 229 13.95 23.34 2.98
C ALA A 229 13.46 24.79 2.97
N GLY A 230 12.36 25.08 2.26
CA GLY A 230 11.71 26.39 2.29
C GLY A 230 11.22 26.76 3.69
N ALA A 231 10.55 25.84 4.38
CA ALA A 231 10.11 26.02 5.76
C ALA A 231 11.28 26.26 6.73
N ALA A 232 12.39 25.53 6.55
CA ALA A 232 13.61 25.70 7.32
C ALA A 232 14.25 27.08 7.09
N ALA A 233 14.30 27.54 5.84
CA ALA A 233 14.81 28.87 5.48
C ALA A 233 13.94 29.99 6.09
N LEU A 234 12.62 29.87 6.01
CA LEU A 234 11.67 30.83 6.62
C LEU A 234 11.81 30.89 8.14
N ALA A 235 12.08 29.76 8.78
CA ALA A 235 12.26 29.67 10.23
C ALA A 235 13.69 30.00 10.71
N GLY A 236 14.64 30.22 9.80
CA GLY A 236 16.05 30.53 10.14
C GLY A 236 16.81 29.35 10.76
N THR A 237 16.42 28.10 10.49
CA THR A 237 17.06 26.89 11.03
C THR A 237 18.00 26.25 9.99
N PRO A 238 19.11 25.61 10.41
CA PRO A 238 20.01 24.93 9.47
C PRO A 238 19.30 23.80 8.71
N LEU A 239 19.40 23.87 7.37
CA LEU A 239 18.79 22.89 6.45
C LEU A 239 19.33 21.47 6.68
N THR A 240 20.61 21.35 7.01
CA THR A 240 21.30 20.08 7.28
C THR A 240 20.70 19.32 8.47
N SER A 241 20.02 19.99 9.38
CA SER A 241 19.36 19.39 10.53
C SER A 241 17.85 19.27 10.35
N ALA A 242 17.22 20.27 9.74
CA ALA A 242 15.76 20.32 9.59
C ALA A 242 15.24 19.39 8.50
N VAL A 243 15.87 19.38 7.32
CA VAL A 243 15.38 18.62 6.15
C VAL A 243 15.42 17.11 6.40
N PRO A 244 16.53 16.50 6.87
CA PRO A 244 16.56 15.06 7.10
C PRO A 244 15.55 14.59 8.14
N LEU A 245 15.37 15.38 9.19
CA LEU A 245 14.44 15.06 10.27
C LEU A 245 12.99 15.19 9.79
N ALA A 246 12.66 16.22 9.01
CA ALA A 246 11.36 16.34 8.36
C ALA A 246 11.08 15.13 7.45
N VAL A 247 12.03 14.78 6.58
CA VAL A 247 11.90 13.63 5.65
C VAL A 247 11.71 12.31 6.40
N LEU A 248 12.46 12.10 7.49
CA LEU A 248 12.32 10.93 8.34
C LEU A 248 10.90 10.81 8.93
N LEU A 249 10.33 11.91 9.41
CA LEU A 249 8.98 11.93 9.97
C LEU A 249 7.91 11.74 8.88
N PHE A 250 8.10 12.30 7.69
CA PHE A 250 7.23 12.08 6.54
C PHE A 250 7.21 10.61 6.09
N LEU A 251 8.39 9.98 5.99
CA LEU A 251 8.51 8.56 5.68
C LEU A 251 7.89 7.68 6.78
N THR A 252 8.10 8.04 8.04
CA THR A 252 7.48 7.37 9.20
C THR A 252 5.95 7.40 9.07
N ARG A 253 5.37 8.56 8.80
CA ARG A 253 3.92 8.72 8.57
C ARG A 253 3.43 7.81 7.44
N LEU A 254 4.10 7.84 6.29
CA LEU A 254 3.69 7.07 5.11
C LEU A 254 3.72 5.57 5.38
N LEU A 255 4.79 5.09 6.02
CA LEU A 255 4.96 3.68 6.38
C LEU A 255 3.96 3.21 7.43
N LEU A 256 3.69 4.04 8.46
CA LEU A 256 2.69 3.72 9.48
C LEU A 256 1.27 3.70 8.92
N ARG A 257 0.98 4.53 7.91
CA ARG A 257 -0.33 4.57 7.25
C ARG A 257 -0.59 3.37 6.35
N HIS A 258 0.45 2.85 5.70
CA HIS A 258 0.36 1.69 4.81
C HIS A 258 0.77 0.36 5.49
N GLY A 259 0.67 0.29 6.83
CA GLY A 259 0.80 -0.97 7.57
C GLY A 259 2.21 -1.58 7.60
N ALA A 260 3.27 -0.84 7.25
CA ALA A 260 4.62 -1.39 7.17
C ALA A 260 5.17 -1.85 8.53
N HIS A 261 6.16 -2.75 8.50
CA HIS A 261 6.79 -3.28 9.72
C HIS A 261 7.33 -2.16 10.60
N ARG A 262 6.96 -2.18 11.89
CA ARG A 262 7.29 -1.12 12.87
C ARG A 262 8.77 -1.09 13.28
N GLY A 263 9.47 -2.21 13.14
CA GLY A 263 10.90 -2.36 13.50
C GLY A 263 11.84 -1.36 12.81
N PRO A 264 11.89 -1.31 11.46
CA PRO A 264 12.76 -0.38 10.73
C PRO A 264 12.41 1.09 10.99
N VAL A 265 11.12 1.41 11.17
CA VAL A 265 10.66 2.74 11.56
C VAL A 265 11.22 3.12 12.94
N ALA A 266 11.08 2.25 13.93
CA ALA A 266 11.60 2.49 15.27
C ALA A 266 13.14 2.61 15.28
N ALA A 267 13.84 1.77 14.50
CA ALA A 267 15.30 1.82 14.39
C ALA A 267 15.78 3.14 13.75
N ALA A 268 15.11 3.62 12.70
CA ALA A 268 15.46 4.90 12.07
C ALA A 268 15.21 6.08 13.02
N LEU A 269 14.08 6.08 13.75
CA LEU A 269 13.79 7.12 14.75
C LEU A 269 14.79 7.09 15.92
N ALA A 270 15.17 5.89 16.39
CA ALA A 270 16.20 5.73 17.42
C ALA A 270 17.57 6.21 16.93
N LEU A 271 17.93 5.93 15.67
CA LEU A 271 19.16 6.42 15.07
C LEU A 271 19.20 7.95 15.03
N ALA A 272 18.07 8.62 14.79
CA ALA A 272 17.99 10.08 14.80
C ALA A 272 18.23 10.73 16.17
N LEU A 273 18.17 9.95 17.26
CA LEU A 273 18.52 10.41 18.62
C LEU A 273 20.04 10.41 18.87
N VAL A 274 20.83 9.75 18.02
CA VAL A 274 22.29 9.71 18.17
C VAL A 274 22.85 11.12 17.97
N PRO A 275 23.73 11.62 18.87
CA PRO A 275 24.25 13.00 18.85
C PRO A 275 25.33 13.22 17.78
N VAL A 276 25.12 12.70 16.57
CA VAL A 276 26.04 12.81 15.43
C VAL A 276 25.32 13.58 14.31
N PRO A 277 25.95 14.59 13.68
CA PRO A 277 25.28 15.44 12.68
C PRO A 277 24.71 14.65 11.50
N ALA A 278 25.35 13.55 11.11
CA ALA A 278 24.92 12.69 10.01
C ALA A 278 23.78 11.71 10.39
N ALA A 279 23.42 11.57 11.66
CA ALA A 279 22.52 10.52 12.12
C ALA A 279 21.09 10.66 11.55
N ALA A 280 20.55 11.89 11.51
CA ALA A 280 19.24 12.15 10.91
C ALA A 280 19.22 11.88 9.40
N SER A 281 20.29 12.24 8.69
CA SER A 281 20.46 11.96 7.26
C SER A 281 20.58 10.46 6.98
N ALA A 282 21.37 9.74 7.78
CA ALA A 282 21.51 8.29 7.67
C ALA A 282 20.18 7.58 7.99
N ALA A 283 19.46 8.02 9.01
CA ALA A 283 18.13 7.50 9.36
C ALA A 283 17.12 7.71 8.23
N ALA A 284 17.04 8.93 7.67
CA ALA A 284 16.15 9.25 6.57
C ALA A 284 16.48 8.43 5.31
N ALA A 285 17.76 8.35 4.94
CA ALA A 285 18.22 7.57 3.79
C ALA A 285 17.95 6.08 3.97
N GLY A 286 18.26 5.52 5.14
CA GLY A 286 18.00 4.12 5.46
C GLY A 286 16.52 3.77 5.42
N LEU A 287 15.66 4.65 5.96
CA LEU A 287 14.21 4.45 5.93
C LEU A 287 13.64 4.60 4.51
N LEU A 288 14.18 5.50 3.68
CA LEU A 288 13.81 5.65 2.27
C LEU A 288 14.16 4.38 1.48
N VAL A 289 15.37 3.85 1.66
CA VAL A 289 15.79 2.59 1.05
C VAL A 289 14.87 1.45 1.49
N HIS A 290 14.54 1.39 2.79
CA HIS A 290 13.60 0.40 3.29
C HIS A 290 12.21 0.52 2.63
N ALA A 291 11.68 1.74 2.49
CA ALA A 291 10.40 1.98 1.83
C ALA A 291 10.43 1.51 0.35
N VAL A 292 11.48 1.85 -0.39
CA VAL A 292 11.66 1.40 -1.79
C VAL A 292 11.77 -0.13 -1.88
N LEU A 293 12.49 -0.76 -0.95
CA LEU A 293 12.63 -2.22 -0.89
C LEU A 293 11.33 -2.92 -0.50
N ALA A 294 10.54 -2.34 0.41
CA ALA A 294 9.23 -2.87 0.78
C ALA A 294 8.29 -2.93 -0.43
N LEU A 295 8.25 -1.87 -1.24
CA LEU A 295 7.54 -1.85 -2.52
C LEU A 295 8.07 -2.93 -3.48
N SER A 296 9.38 -3.18 -3.47
CA SER A 296 10.03 -4.14 -4.37
C SER A 296 9.85 -5.61 -3.94
N ARG A 297 9.72 -5.88 -2.64
CA ARG A 297 9.44 -7.23 -2.13
C ARG A 297 8.00 -7.65 -2.38
N ALA A 298 7.06 -6.70 -2.26
CA ALA A 298 5.67 -6.91 -2.68
C ALA A 298 5.63 -7.41 -4.13
N SER A 299 6.34 -6.74 -5.05
CA SER A 299 6.43 -7.19 -6.45
C SER A 299 7.12 -8.55 -6.64
N ALA A 300 8.16 -8.88 -5.86
CA ALA A 300 8.92 -10.12 -6.07
C ALA A 300 8.15 -11.39 -5.70
N HIS A 301 7.17 -11.31 -4.79
CA HIS A 301 6.30 -12.43 -4.44
C HIS A 301 5.19 -12.69 -5.47
N ALA A 302 4.95 -11.74 -6.39
CA ALA A 302 4.02 -11.91 -7.50
C ALA A 302 4.61 -12.70 -8.68
N ARG A 303 5.92 -13.02 -8.67
CA ARG A 303 6.51 -13.84 -9.73
C ARG A 303 5.88 -15.23 -9.74
N PRO A 304 5.29 -15.68 -10.87
CA PRO A 304 4.83 -17.05 -10.98
C PRO A 304 6.03 -17.98 -10.80
N HIS A 305 5.92 -18.90 -9.86
CA HIS A 305 6.92 -19.92 -9.61
C HIS A 305 7.22 -20.63 -10.95
N PRO A 306 8.51 -20.80 -11.34
CA PRO A 306 8.81 -21.51 -12.57
C PRO A 306 8.16 -22.89 -12.52
N PRO A 307 7.54 -23.36 -13.62
CA PRO A 307 6.80 -24.60 -13.62
C PRO A 307 7.71 -25.72 -13.11
N THR A 308 7.21 -26.43 -12.09
CA THR A 308 7.96 -27.53 -11.49
C THR A 308 8.32 -28.56 -12.57
N ARG A 309 9.41 -29.32 -12.39
CA ARG A 309 9.87 -30.31 -13.38
C ARG A 309 8.76 -31.27 -13.85
N LYS A 310 7.80 -31.58 -12.97
CA LYS A 310 6.60 -32.39 -13.24
C LYS A 310 5.61 -31.71 -14.20
N GLU A 311 5.46 -30.39 -14.08
CA GLU A 311 4.58 -29.58 -14.93
C GLU A 311 5.23 -29.32 -16.31
N LYS A 312 6.56 -29.16 -16.36
CA LYS A 312 7.32 -29.18 -17.62
C LYS A 312 7.20 -30.52 -18.35
N GLN A 313 7.36 -31.65 -17.65
CA GLN A 313 7.20 -32.99 -18.25
C GLN A 313 5.78 -33.22 -18.78
N LYS A 314 4.76 -32.68 -18.12
CA LYS A 314 3.36 -32.77 -18.56
C LYS A 314 3.08 -31.89 -19.79
N MET A 315 3.77 -30.76 -19.94
CA MET A 315 3.64 -29.86 -21.11
C MET A 315 4.47 -30.31 -22.32
N THR A 316 5.58 -31.02 -22.13
CA THR A 316 6.40 -31.53 -23.25
C THR A 316 5.90 -32.85 -23.82
N GLY A 317 4.79 -33.42 -23.32
CA GLY A 317 4.13 -34.58 -23.91
C GLY A 317 5.08 -35.75 -24.20
N GLN A 318 6.10 -35.96 -23.35
CA GLN A 318 7.03 -37.06 -23.57
C GLN A 318 6.44 -38.31 -22.90
N PRO A 319 6.13 -39.38 -23.64
CA PRO A 319 5.69 -40.63 -23.05
C PRO A 319 6.78 -41.14 -22.13
N THR A 320 6.41 -41.55 -20.92
CA THR A 320 7.27 -42.38 -20.07
C THR A 320 7.54 -43.69 -20.80
N GLU A 321 8.60 -43.76 -21.58
CA GLU A 321 9.27 -45.02 -21.87
C GLU A 321 10.01 -45.48 -20.61
N GLN A 322 9.29 -46.24 -19.80
CA GLN A 322 9.81 -47.21 -18.82
C GLN A 322 8.83 -48.37 -18.88
N GLY A 323 9.15 -49.60 -19.22
CA GLY A 323 10.40 -50.26 -19.57
C GLY A 323 10.02 -51.73 -19.80
N ALA A 324 10.68 -52.37 -20.76
CA ALA A 324 10.49 -53.76 -21.12
C ALA A 324 10.78 -54.75 -19.96
N THR A 325 10.39 -56.01 -20.16
CA THR A 325 10.80 -57.27 -19.47
C THR A 325 9.87 -57.84 -18.39
N ARG A 326 8.91 -58.69 -18.80
CA ARG A 326 9.03 -60.16 -18.73
C ARG A 326 7.90 -60.83 -19.51
#